data_AF-A0A9Y3S3K2-F1
#
_entry.id   AF-A0A9Y3S3K2-F1
#
_cell.length_a   1.000
_cell.length_b   1.000
_cell.length_c   1.000
_cell.angle_alpha   90.00
_cell.angle_beta   90.00
_cell.angle_gamma   90.00
#
_symmetry.space_group_name_H-M   'P 1'
#
loop_
_entity.id
_entity.type
_entity.pdbx_description
1 polymer ?
#
loop_
_entity_poly.entity_id
_entity_poly.type
_entity_poly.pdbx_seq_one_letter_code
_entity_poly.pdbx_strand_id
1 'polypeptide(L)'
;MDPVQLMMMMMVMVMMKMSDSSRSMEVFGDRAARSKRYAINPLGHKWTHHNITYRIIKFPNTLNVEDTRKAIGIAFTKWSDVSPLTFTEVTDGNATADITIGFYTFNHTDCWWSPLHPCFDGLNGELAHAFLPPRGEIHFDNHEFWILGKSRFSWKQGVWLNDLVQVAAHEIGHALGLWHSRDPQALMHPNATYTGQRNIAQDDVWGIQRLYGCLDKKRVCDPWARLGFCERRKTFMKKNCPQRCDFCYEPLEVVTTATPPAANTKIKMVPRGKVVGFRCGTKSTRSPPKISWYKDGEQILSSIPGYIVMKDRDLRIVANEFNEGVYTCRVHRRGDIVSANSWAIRLKPEQASNS
;
A
#
# COMPACT_ATOMS: atom_id res chain seq x y z
N MET A 1 -0.02 27.34 22.23
CA MET A 1 0.09 26.26 21.24
C MET A 1 1.35 25.49 21.58
N ASP A 2 1.23 24.17 21.69
CA ASP A 2 2.28 23.27 22.15
C ASP A 2 3.41 23.20 21.09
N PRO A 3 4.70 23.38 21.48
CA PRO A 3 5.83 23.28 20.55
C PRO A 3 5.92 21.94 19.80
N VAL A 4 5.35 20.86 20.36
CA VAL A 4 5.25 19.55 19.69
C VAL A 4 4.32 19.59 18.46
N GLN A 5 3.28 20.42 18.52
CA GLN A 5 2.26 20.52 17.47
C GLN A 5 2.71 21.39 16.29
N LEU A 6 3.62 22.34 16.53
CA LEU A 6 4.21 23.19 15.49
C LEU A 6 5.28 22.43 14.67
N MET A 7 6.04 21.56 15.33
CA MET A 7 7.04 20.68 14.69
C MET A 7 6.37 19.61 13.82
N MET A 8 5.22 19.08 14.27
CA MET A 8 4.38 18.16 13.49
C MET A 8 3.82 18.80 12.20
N MET A 9 3.45 20.09 12.23
CA MET A 9 2.96 20.80 11.03
C MET A 9 4.06 21.08 10.01
N MET A 10 5.31 21.29 10.45
CA MET A 10 6.44 21.50 9.53
C MET A 10 6.87 20.21 8.83
N MET A 11 6.78 19.04 9.49
CA MET A 11 7.05 17.73 8.86
C MET A 11 6.09 17.40 7.71
N VAL A 12 4.82 17.81 7.79
CA VAL A 12 3.80 17.55 6.73
C VAL A 12 4.05 18.36 5.46
N MET A 13 4.73 19.51 5.54
CA MET A 13 4.98 20.37 4.38
C MET A 13 6.16 19.92 3.50
N VAL A 14 7.08 19.10 4.00
CA VAL A 14 8.30 18.71 3.28
C VAL A 14 8.05 17.51 2.36
N MET A 15 7.17 16.58 2.72
CA MET A 15 6.85 15.38 1.92
C MET A 15 5.98 15.65 0.68
N MET A 16 5.44 16.86 0.49
CA MET A 16 4.57 17.20 -0.65
C MET A 16 5.33 17.65 -1.92
N LYS A 17 6.67 17.69 -1.91
CA LYS A 17 7.40 18.53 -2.88
C LYS A 17 7.97 17.85 -4.13
N MET A 18 7.87 16.53 -4.33
CA MET A 18 8.47 15.90 -5.51
C MET A 18 7.64 14.73 -6.06
N SER A 19 6.80 15.01 -7.05
CA SER A 19 6.31 14.03 -8.02
C SER A 19 5.63 14.77 -9.17
N ASP A 20 6.42 15.54 -9.92
CA ASP A 20 6.01 16.04 -11.24
C ASP A 20 7.20 15.89 -12.18
N SER A 21 7.20 14.82 -12.98
CA SER A 21 7.84 14.76 -14.30
C SER A 21 7.49 13.44 -14.97
N SER A 22 6.75 13.55 -16.08
CA SER A 22 6.26 12.45 -16.90
C SER A 22 7.07 12.34 -18.18
N ARG A 23 7.33 11.09 -18.64
CA ARG A 23 7.59 10.84 -20.06
C ARG A 23 7.07 9.45 -20.51
N SER A 24 6.04 9.54 -21.35
CA SER A 24 5.47 8.64 -22.36
C SER A 24 6.03 7.21 -22.58
N MET A 25 5.12 6.22 -22.57
CA MET A 25 5.07 5.15 -23.58
C MET A 25 3.66 4.55 -23.68
N GLU A 26 3.40 3.94 -24.83
CA GLU A 26 2.13 3.87 -25.54
C GLU A 26 1.17 2.74 -25.14
N VAL A 27 -0.02 2.84 -25.73
CA VAL A 27 -1.32 2.23 -25.40
C VAL A 27 -1.49 0.81 -25.93
N PHE A 28 -2.11 -0.08 -25.14
CA PHE A 28 -3.01 -1.14 -25.65
C PHE A 28 -4.19 -1.42 -24.69
N GLY A 29 -5.40 -1.07 -25.17
CA GLY A 29 -6.66 -1.82 -25.14
C GLY A 29 -7.20 -2.56 -23.90
N ASP A 30 -8.27 -1.98 -23.34
CA ASP A 30 -9.53 -2.59 -22.86
C ASP A 30 -9.54 -3.76 -21.84
N ARG A 31 -9.91 -3.41 -20.59
CA ARG A 31 -11.13 -3.86 -19.86
C ARG A 31 -11.11 -3.24 -18.46
N ALA A 32 -12.12 -2.43 -18.12
CA ALA A 32 -12.23 -1.73 -16.84
C ALA A 32 -12.35 -2.71 -15.64
N ALA A 33 -11.21 -3.05 -15.03
CA ALA A 33 -11.13 -3.87 -13.83
C ALA A 33 -11.22 -2.98 -12.57
N ARG A 34 -12.15 -3.34 -11.67
CA ARG A 34 -12.37 -2.72 -10.36
C ARG A 34 -11.04 -2.58 -9.58
N SER A 35 -10.75 -1.38 -9.07
CA SER A 35 -9.55 -1.11 -8.25
C SER A 35 -9.50 -2.04 -7.04
N LYS A 36 -8.43 -2.81 -6.93
CA LYS A 36 -8.18 -3.78 -5.86
C LYS A 36 -7.92 -3.03 -4.54
N ARG A 37 -8.38 -3.59 -3.41
CA ARG A 37 -8.30 -2.98 -2.06
C ARG A 37 -6.98 -3.28 -1.32
N TYR A 38 -6.22 -4.25 -1.82
CA TYR A 38 -4.98 -4.73 -1.24
C TYR A 38 -3.76 -4.17 -2.00
N ALA A 39 -2.65 -4.08 -1.27
CA ALA A 39 -1.33 -3.60 -1.64
C ALA A 39 -0.66 -4.33 -2.83
N ILE A 40 -1.24 -4.35 -4.03
CA ILE A 40 -0.56 -4.88 -5.23
C ILE A 40 -0.10 -3.75 -6.12
N ASN A 41 1.15 -3.82 -6.56
CA ASN A 41 1.65 -2.85 -7.53
C ASN A 41 0.80 -2.86 -8.82
N PRO A 42 0.44 -1.67 -9.34
CA PRO A 42 -0.39 -1.58 -10.53
C PRO A 42 0.34 -2.05 -11.79
N LEU A 43 1.67 -2.09 -11.77
CA LEU A 43 2.52 -2.52 -12.88
C LEU A 43 2.68 -4.05 -12.97
N GLY A 44 2.21 -4.81 -11.98
CA GLY A 44 2.27 -6.28 -11.97
C GLY A 44 3.70 -6.83 -11.79
N HIS A 45 4.63 -6.01 -11.32
CA HIS A 45 6.01 -6.44 -11.08
C HIS A 45 6.05 -7.46 -9.94
N LYS A 46 6.50 -8.68 -10.24
CA LYS A 46 6.67 -9.72 -9.24
C LYS A 46 7.77 -10.67 -9.66
N TRP A 47 8.28 -11.45 -8.72
CA TRP A 47 9.14 -12.56 -9.05
C TRP A 47 8.37 -13.67 -9.77
N THR A 48 9.02 -14.33 -10.72
CA THR A 48 8.44 -15.43 -11.50
C THR A 48 8.67 -16.79 -10.84
N HIS A 49 9.52 -16.84 -9.83
CA HIS A 49 9.90 -18.03 -9.07
C HIS A 49 9.56 -17.85 -7.58
N HIS A 50 9.45 -18.96 -6.86
CA HIS A 50 9.10 -18.95 -5.43
C HIS A 50 10.31 -18.97 -4.49
N ASN A 51 11.47 -19.46 -4.96
CA ASN A 51 12.68 -19.48 -4.16
C ASN A 51 13.51 -18.22 -4.38
N ILE A 52 13.27 -17.21 -3.55
CA ILE A 52 13.91 -15.90 -3.66
C ILE A 52 15.22 -15.91 -2.87
N THR A 53 16.29 -15.53 -3.54
CA THR A 53 17.61 -15.39 -2.92
C THR A 53 17.85 -13.95 -2.45
N TYR A 54 18.53 -13.77 -1.33
CA TYR A 54 18.89 -12.43 -0.86
C TYR A 54 20.32 -12.35 -0.36
N ARG A 55 20.91 -11.15 -0.38
CA ARG A 55 22.23 -10.86 0.18
C ARG A 55 22.26 -9.54 0.93
N ILE A 56 22.87 -9.54 2.11
CA ILE A 56 23.22 -8.30 2.82
C ILE A 56 24.62 -7.87 2.36
N ILE A 57 24.68 -6.73 1.66
CA ILE A 57 25.90 -6.20 1.06
C ILE A 57 26.63 -5.19 1.96
N LYS A 58 25.88 -4.49 2.82
CA LYS A 58 26.42 -3.55 3.82
C LYS A 58 25.65 -3.72 5.11
N PHE A 59 26.32 -3.57 6.26
CA PHE A 59 25.73 -3.71 7.58
C PHE A 59 25.61 -2.35 8.28
N PRO A 60 24.65 -2.18 9.22
CA PRO A 60 24.51 -0.96 9.98
C PRO A 60 25.67 -0.77 10.96
N ASN A 61 25.96 0.49 11.30
CA ASN A 61 26.98 0.81 12.30
C ASN A 61 26.49 0.64 13.75
N THR A 62 25.16 0.63 13.96
CA THR A 62 24.52 0.65 15.28
C THR A 62 24.07 -0.71 15.79
N LEU A 63 24.08 -1.74 14.92
CA LEU A 63 23.66 -3.10 15.23
C LEU A 63 24.70 -4.08 14.71
N ASN A 64 25.06 -5.09 15.51
CA ASN A 64 26.07 -6.06 15.10
C ASN A 64 25.57 -6.95 13.94
N VAL A 65 26.52 -7.60 13.26
CA VAL A 65 26.27 -8.43 12.07
C VAL A 65 25.29 -9.57 12.35
N GLU A 66 25.41 -10.23 13.50
CA GLU A 66 24.57 -11.37 13.88
C GLU A 66 23.12 -10.95 14.10
N ASP A 67 22.89 -9.91 14.90
CA ASP A 67 21.56 -9.36 15.16
C ASP A 67 20.93 -8.77 13.91
N THR A 68 21.74 -8.19 13.01
CA THR A 68 21.26 -7.71 11.70
C THR A 68 20.76 -8.87 10.86
N ARG A 69 21.55 -9.94 10.67
CA ARG A 69 21.12 -11.14 9.93
C ARG A 69 19.86 -11.75 10.55
N LYS A 70 19.82 -11.83 11.88
CA LYS A 70 18.66 -12.33 12.62
C LYS A 70 17.42 -11.48 12.38
N ALA A 71 17.54 -10.15 12.42
CA ALA A 71 16.42 -9.25 12.16
C ALA A 71 15.85 -9.42 10.74
N ILE A 72 16.74 -9.43 9.73
CA ILE A 72 16.37 -9.62 8.33
C ILE A 72 15.76 -11.01 8.10
N GLY A 73 16.33 -12.06 8.70
CA GLY A 73 15.78 -13.42 8.64
C GLY A 73 14.35 -13.49 9.20
N ILE A 74 14.10 -12.89 10.37
CA ILE A 74 12.75 -12.80 10.96
C ILE A 74 11.79 -12.04 10.03
N ALA A 75 12.25 -10.96 9.39
CA ALA A 75 11.44 -10.18 8.46
C ALA A 75 11.04 -11.00 7.21
N PHE A 76 11.96 -11.80 6.64
CA PHE A 76 11.62 -12.74 5.56
C PHE A 76 10.67 -13.84 6.03
N THR A 77 10.85 -14.38 7.24
CA THR A 77 9.95 -15.40 7.80
C THR A 77 8.49 -14.94 7.82
N LYS A 78 8.24 -13.67 8.16
CA LYS A 78 6.87 -13.10 8.16
C LYS A 78 6.16 -13.28 6.81
N TRP A 79 6.88 -13.17 5.70
CA TRP A 79 6.31 -13.32 4.36
C TRP A 79 6.23 -14.79 3.92
N SER A 80 7.21 -15.63 4.26
CA SER A 80 7.15 -17.06 3.95
C SER A 80 6.06 -17.80 4.74
N ASP A 81 5.71 -17.31 5.94
CA ASP A 81 4.65 -17.93 6.76
C ASP A 81 3.26 -17.81 6.12
N VAL A 82 3.05 -16.82 5.24
CA VAL A 82 1.74 -16.49 4.65
C VAL A 82 1.68 -16.69 3.14
N SER A 83 2.77 -17.15 2.52
CA SER A 83 2.90 -17.31 1.07
C SER A 83 3.74 -18.55 0.71
N PRO A 84 3.66 -19.07 -0.52
CA PRO A 84 4.50 -20.18 -0.96
C PRO A 84 5.98 -19.81 -1.22
N LEU A 85 6.39 -18.59 -0.88
CA LEU A 85 7.77 -18.13 -1.09
C LEU A 85 8.73 -18.74 -0.07
N THR A 86 9.93 -19.08 -0.53
CA THR A 86 11.06 -19.47 0.31
C THR A 86 12.20 -18.47 0.12
N PHE A 87 12.95 -18.22 1.19
CA PHE A 87 14.03 -17.23 1.18
C PHE A 87 15.36 -17.88 1.57
N THR A 88 16.40 -17.61 0.78
CA THR A 88 17.75 -18.14 1.04
C THR A 88 18.78 -17.01 1.05
N GLU A 89 19.51 -16.84 2.15
CA GLU A 89 20.66 -15.91 2.19
C GLU A 89 21.82 -16.49 1.39
N VAL A 90 22.38 -15.69 0.49
CA VAL A 90 23.55 -16.06 -0.32
C VAL A 90 24.76 -15.28 0.18
N THR A 91 25.70 -15.99 0.81
CA THR A 91 26.91 -15.41 1.40
C THR A 91 28.12 -15.37 0.47
N ASP A 92 28.12 -16.17 -0.61
CA ASP A 92 29.18 -16.17 -1.62
C ASP A 92 29.17 -14.87 -2.43
N GLY A 93 30.20 -14.04 -2.31
CA GLY A 93 30.30 -12.75 -2.99
C GLY A 93 30.21 -12.80 -4.52
N ASN A 94 30.49 -13.95 -5.15
CA ASN A 94 30.46 -14.11 -6.60
C ASN A 94 29.10 -14.53 -7.14
N ALA A 95 28.22 -15.07 -6.29
CA ALA A 95 26.88 -15.45 -6.69
C ALA A 95 25.98 -14.21 -6.86
N THR A 96 24.99 -14.27 -7.75
CA THR A 96 23.93 -13.25 -7.83
C THR A 96 22.84 -13.53 -6.79
N ALA A 97 22.15 -12.49 -6.33
CA ALA A 97 20.98 -12.60 -5.46
C ALA A 97 19.81 -11.81 -6.07
N ASP A 98 18.58 -12.29 -5.89
CA ASP A 98 17.38 -11.61 -6.36
C ASP A 98 17.14 -10.31 -5.59
N ILE A 99 17.37 -10.34 -4.26
CA ILE A 99 17.21 -9.18 -3.38
C ILE A 99 18.56 -8.79 -2.77
N THR A 100 19.00 -7.55 -2.98
CA THR A 100 20.19 -7.02 -2.29
C THR A 100 19.78 -6.02 -1.21
N ILE A 101 20.43 -6.11 -0.05
CA ILE A 101 20.11 -5.33 1.14
C ILE A 101 21.34 -4.58 1.62
N GLY A 102 21.27 -3.26 1.74
CA GLY A 102 22.39 -2.46 2.21
C GLY A 102 21.97 -1.31 3.12
N PHE A 103 22.86 -0.94 4.04
CA PHE A 103 22.72 0.23 4.90
C PHE A 103 23.64 1.32 4.37
N TYR A 104 23.07 2.48 4.08
CA TYR A 104 23.77 3.59 3.43
C TYR A 104 23.50 4.91 4.12
N THR A 105 24.45 5.84 4.02
CA THR A 105 24.28 7.23 4.44
C THR A 105 23.62 8.04 3.30
N PHE A 106 23.47 9.36 3.48
CA PHE A 106 22.88 10.33 2.54
C PHE A 106 22.95 9.90 1.06
N ASN A 107 24.14 9.96 0.45
CA ASN A 107 24.33 9.62 -0.96
C ASN A 107 24.59 8.12 -1.13
N HIS A 108 23.76 7.47 -1.93
CA HIS A 108 23.85 6.05 -2.23
C HIS A 108 23.30 5.73 -3.61
N THR A 109 23.87 4.67 -4.20
CA THR A 109 23.48 4.07 -5.49
C THR A 109 23.01 5.08 -6.56
N ASP A 110 21.71 5.27 -6.69
CA ASP A 110 20.99 5.96 -7.76
C ASP A 110 20.17 7.15 -7.26
N CYS A 111 20.40 7.58 -6.02
CA CYS A 111 19.52 8.54 -5.34
C CYS A 111 19.53 9.95 -5.96
N TRP A 112 20.57 10.29 -6.74
CA TRP A 112 20.64 11.55 -7.53
C TRP A 112 19.97 11.51 -8.89
N TRP A 113 19.72 10.32 -9.44
CA TRP A 113 19.09 10.19 -10.75
C TRP A 113 17.64 9.71 -10.68
N SER A 114 17.15 9.38 -9.49
CA SER A 114 15.80 8.88 -9.27
C SER A 114 14.96 9.84 -8.41
N PRO A 115 14.04 10.61 -9.02
CA PRO A 115 13.10 11.46 -8.27
C PRO A 115 12.16 10.66 -7.36
N LEU A 116 11.97 9.36 -7.65
CA LEU A 116 11.14 8.43 -6.89
C LEU A 116 11.92 7.72 -5.76
N HIS A 117 13.25 7.85 -5.74
CA HIS A 117 14.13 7.26 -4.73
C HIS A 117 15.10 8.34 -4.26
N PRO A 118 14.65 9.26 -3.39
CA PRO A 118 15.48 10.34 -2.91
C PRO A 118 16.65 9.81 -2.08
N CYS A 119 17.72 10.58 -2.01
CA CYS A 119 18.79 10.33 -1.07
C CYS A 119 18.25 10.41 0.37
N PHE A 120 18.86 9.67 1.29
CA PHE A 120 18.48 9.72 2.69
C PHE A 120 18.73 11.12 3.25
N ASP A 121 17.91 11.51 4.23
CA ASP A 121 17.86 12.84 4.82
C ASP A 121 18.46 12.91 6.24
N GLY A 122 18.93 11.77 6.75
CA GLY A 122 19.58 11.65 8.06
C GLY A 122 18.59 11.31 9.17
N LEU A 123 18.87 11.75 10.39
CA LEU A 123 18.14 11.32 11.58
C LEU A 123 16.65 11.72 11.59
N ASN A 124 15.80 10.74 11.88
CA ASN A 124 14.34 10.80 12.05
C ASN A 124 13.55 11.16 10.78
N GLY A 125 14.11 10.86 9.61
CA GLY A 125 13.51 11.10 8.30
C GLY A 125 13.04 9.81 7.63
N GLU A 126 13.49 9.58 6.40
CA GLU A 126 13.23 8.36 5.64
C GLU A 126 14.05 7.20 6.20
N LEU A 127 13.39 6.19 6.76
CA LEU A 127 14.08 5.08 7.43
C LEU A 127 14.70 4.09 6.44
N ALA A 128 14.00 3.81 5.34
CA ALA A 128 14.38 2.84 4.34
C ALA A 128 13.53 3.00 3.08
N HIS A 129 14.00 2.46 1.96
CA HIS A 129 13.18 2.30 0.76
C HIS A 129 13.55 1.02 0.02
N ALA A 130 12.66 0.58 -0.86
CA ALA A 130 12.87 -0.62 -1.66
C ALA A 130 12.44 -0.45 -3.11
N PHE A 131 13.14 -1.14 -3.99
CA PHE A 131 12.83 -1.25 -5.40
C PHE A 131 12.00 -2.50 -5.64
N LEU A 132 10.90 -2.32 -6.39
CA LEU A 132 10.06 -3.44 -6.82
C LEU A 132 10.87 -4.44 -7.68
N PRO A 133 10.39 -5.69 -7.81
CA PRO A 133 10.92 -6.62 -8.81
C PRO A 133 10.93 -6.02 -10.22
N PRO A 134 11.83 -6.48 -11.12
CA PRO A 134 12.89 -7.45 -10.90
C PRO A 134 14.17 -6.83 -10.29
N ARG A 135 14.15 -5.55 -9.92
CA ARG A 135 15.35 -4.86 -9.43
C ARG A 135 15.76 -5.34 -8.04
N GLY A 136 14.79 -5.46 -7.12
CA GLY A 136 15.00 -6.16 -5.84
C GLY A 136 16.13 -5.56 -5.01
N GLU A 137 16.10 -4.26 -4.76
CA GLU A 137 17.09 -3.61 -3.89
C GLU A 137 16.37 -3.02 -2.67
N ILE A 138 16.96 -3.16 -1.49
CA ILE A 138 16.45 -2.56 -0.25
C ILE A 138 17.58 -1.77 0.38
N HIS A 139 17.35 -0.49 0.61
CA HIS A 139 18.31 0.38 1.28
C HIS A 139 17.72 0.89 2.59
N PHE A 140 18.53 0.85 3.64
CA PHE A 140 18.21 1.41 4.96
C PHE A 140 19.11 2.61 5.25
N ASP A 141 18.58 3.66 5.89
CA ASP A 141 19.42 4.79 6.31
C ASP A 141 20.33 4.37 7.47
N ASN A 142 21.62 4.52 7.29
CA ASN A 142 22.65 4.20 8.27
C ASN A 142 22.94 5.35 9.26
N HIS A 143 22.28 6.51 9.11
CA HIS A 143 22.21 7.51 10.19
C HIS A 143 21.22 7.11 11.27
N GLU A 144 20.23 6.29 10.93
CA GLU A 144 19.25 5.81 11.89
C GLU A 144 19.83 4.79 12.86
N PHE A 145 19.28 4.77 14.07
CA PHE A 145 19.69 3.83 15.10
C PHE A 145 18.85 2.56 15.06
N TRP A 146 19.41 1.51 14.47
CA TRP A 146 18.76 0.20 14.33
C TRP A 146 18.93 -0.66 15.58
N ILE A 147 17.84 -1.31 15.99
CA ILE A 147 17.84 -2.31 17.07
C ILE A 147 17.07 -3.57 16.67
N LEU A 148 17.45 -4.69 17.30
CA LEU A 148 16.65 -5.91 17.30
C LEU A 148 15.64 -5.85 18.47
N GLY A 149 14.45 -5.33 18.20
CA GLY A 149 13.39 -5.18 19.22
C GLY A 149 12.49 -3.99 18.94
N LYS A 150 11.44 -3.82 19.75
CA LYS A 150 10.43 -2.77 19.53
C LYS A 150 11.04 -1.37 19.54
N SER A 151 10.62 -0.55 18.58
CA SER A 151 11.03 0.85 18.46
C SER A 151 10.78 1.62 19.75
N ARG A 152 11.74 2.44 20.18
CA ARG A 152 11.66 3.20 21.42
C ARG A 152 12.62 4.39 21.43
N PHE A 153 12.29 5.44 22.18
CA PHE A 153 13.22 6.53 22.42
C PHE A 153 14.30 6.15 23.44
N SER A 154 15.54 6.53 23.16
CA SER A 154 16.69 6.37 24.07
C SER A 154 17.01 7.71 24.72
N TRP A 155 16.51 7.94 25.94
CA TRP A 155 16.77 9.18 26.69
C TRP A 155 18.25 9.45 26.96
N LYS A 156 19.07 8.38 27.06
CA LYS A 156 20.53 8.49 27.26
C LYS A 156 21.25 9.02 26.02
N GLN A 157 20.78 8.64 24.84
CA GLN A 157 21.41 9.02 23.57
C GLN A 157 20.69 10.17 22.86
N GLY A 158 19.46 10.49 23.29
CA GLY A 158 18.62 11.52 22.67
C GLY A 158 18.11 11.14 21.28
N VAL A 159 18.05 9.84 20.95
CA VAL A 159 17.70 9.33 19.61
C VAL A 159 16.58 8.31 19.67
N TRP A 160 15.84 8.18 18.58
CA TRP A 160 14.88 7.11 18.39
C TRP A 160 15.60 5.84 17.94
N LEU A 161 15.27 4.71 18.56
CA LEU A 161 15.77 3.39 18.17
C LEU A 161 14.68 2.70 17.35
N ASN A 162 15.00 2.31 16.11
CA ASN A 162 14.08 1.74 15.14
C ASN A 162 14.14 0.20 15.12
N ASP A 163 12.97 -0.45 15.17
CA ASP A 163 12.85 -1.90 15.03
C ASP A 163 13.16 -2.34 13.60
N LEU A 164 14.36 -2.87 13.40
CA LEU A 164 14.80 -3.32 12.08
C LEU A 164 13.88 -4.41 11.50
N VAL A 165 13.29 -5.27 12.34
CA VAL A 165 12.38 -6.33 11.86
C VAL A 165 11.12 -5.71 11.25
N GLN A 166 10.59 -4.66 11.86
CA GLN A 166 9.38 -4.00 11.41
C GLN A 166 9.60 -3.32 10.06
N VAL A 167 10.62 -2.46 9.99
CA VAL A 167 10.92 -1.69 8.77
C VAL A 167 11.35 -2.63 7.65
N ALA A 168 12.23 -3.59 7.93
CA ALA A 168 12.64 -4.56 6.91
C ALA A 168 11.47 -5.39 6.38
N ALA A 169 10.51 -5.77 7.23
CA ALA A 169 9.35 -6.51 6.76
C ALA A 169 8.45 -5.67 5.84
N HIS A 170 8.34 -4.36 6.07
CA HIS A 170 7.68 -3.43 5.15
C HIS A 170 8.39 -3.36 3.80
N GLU A 171 9.70 -3.09 3.81
CA GLU A 171 10.50 -2.97 2.59
C GLU A 171 10.59 -4.28 1.79
N ILE A 172 10.64 -5.43 2.48
CA ILE A 172 10.58 -6.73 1.81
C ILE A 172 9.24 -6.89 1.10
N GLY A 173 8.13 -6.38 1.65
CA GLY A 173 6.85 -6.38 0.95
C GLY A 173 6.93 -5.67 -0.40
N HIS A 174 7.58 -4.50 -0.46
CA HIS A 174 7.87 -3.81 -1.71
C HIS A 174 8.80 -4.61 -2.64
N ALA A 175 9.90 -5.17 -2.12
CA ALA A 175 10.80 -6.02 -2.89
C ALA A 175 10.13 -7.33 -3.37
N LEU A 176 8.96 -7.69 -2.83
CA LEU A 176 8.10 -8.77 -3.30
C LEU A 176 6.99 -8.31 -4.26
N GLY A 177 6.85 -7.02 -4.53
CA GLY A 177 5.85 -6.50 -5.46
C GLY A 177 4.59 -5.92 -4.80
N LEU A 178 4.57 -5.79 -3.48
CA LEU A 178 3.48 -5.10 -2.79
C LEU A 178 3.64 -3.58 -2.88
N TRP A 179 2.51 -2.87 -2.84
CA TRP A 179 2.49 -1.40 -2.75
C TRP A 179 2.01 -0.97 -1.36
N HIS A 180 1.92 0.33 -1.10
CA HIS A 180 1.33 0.80 0.14
C HIS A 180 -0.15 0.41 0.26
N SER A 181 -0.54 -0.14 1.42
CA SER A 181 -1.92 -0.42 1.79
C SER A 181 -2.62 0.83 2.34
N ARG A 182 -3.95 0.87 2.22
CA ARG A 182 -4.82 1.87 2.86
C ARG A 182 -5.37 1.41 4.21
N ASP A 183 -5.16 0.13 4.57
CA ASP A 183 -5.58 -0.38 5.87
C ASP A 183 -4.61 0.14 6.94
N PRO A 184 -5.06 0.93 7.93
CA PRO A 184 -4.19 1.45 8.99
C PRO A 184 -3.64 0.35 9.92
N GLN A 185 -4.14 -0.88 9.82
CA GLN A 185 -3.61 -2.04 10.52
C GLN A 185 -2.57 -2.82 9.71
N ALA A 186 -2.42 -2.52 8.42
CA ALA A 186 -1.47 -3.22 7.56
C ALA A 186 -0.02 -2.87 7.87
N LEU A 187 0.84 -3.88 7.77
CA LEU A 187 2.28 -3.66 7.80
C LEU A 187 2.70 -2.82 6.59
N MET A 188 2.08 -3.01 5.42
CA MET A 188 2.35 -2.21 4.22
C MET A 188 1.70 -0.82 4.24
N HIS A 189 1.16 -0.36 5.37
CA HIS A 189 0.67 1.01 5.48
C HIS A 189 1.84 2.01 5.52
N PRO A 190 1.79 3.18 4.85
CA PRO A 190 2.90 4.16 4.84
C PRO A 190 3.36 4.61 6.23
N ASN A 191 2.43 4.63 7.20
CA ASN A 191 2.71 5.04 8.58
C ASN A 191 2.83 3.83 9.54
N ALA A 192 3.10 2.62 9.04
CA ALA A 192 3.16 1.40 9.86
C ALA A 192 4.18 1.53 11.01
N THR A 193 5.33 2.14 10.74
CA THR A 193 6.36 2.37 11.76
C THR A 193 5.87 3.28 12.88
N TYR A 194 5.26 4.42 12.53
CA TYR A 194 4.72 5.38 13.51
C TYR A 194 3.53 4.82 14.30
N THR A 195 2.70 4.01 13.66
CA THR A 195 1.53 3.37 14.30
C THR A 195 1.88 2.08 15.04
N GLY A 196 3.14 1.64 14.99
CA GLY A 196 3.64 0.46 15.68
C GLY A 196 3.14 -0.87 15.08
N GLN A 197 2.70 -0.88 13.82
CA GLN A 197 2.24 -2.09 13.15
C GLN A 197 3.40 -2.99 12.80
N ARG A 198 3.49 -4.12 13.51
CA ARG A 198 4.63 -5.05 13.41
C ARG A 198 4.27 -6.40 12.78
N ASN A 199 2.99 -6.73 12.71
CA ASN A 199 2.51 -8.02 12.25
C ASN A 199 1.86 -7.89 10.88
N ILE A 200 1.97 -8.96 10.08
CA ILE A 200 1.30 -9.06 8.79
C ILE A 200 -0.21 -9.04 9.04
N ALA A 201 -0.90 -8.04 8.49
CA ALA A 201 -2.34 -7.92 8.58
C ALA A 201 -3.03 -8.73 7.48
N GLN A 202 -4.35 -8.86 7.59
CA GLN A 202 -5.12 -9.63 6.63
C GLN A 202 -5.06 -9.03 5.22
N ASP A 203 -4.95 -7.70 5.09
CA ASP A 203 -4.78 -7.03 3.79
C ASP A 203 -3.43 -7.37 3.13
N ASP A 204 -2.35 -7.40 3.92
CA ASP A 204 -1.03 -7.82 3.47
C ASP A 204 -1.06 -9.27 2.97
N VAL A 205 -1.73 -10.17 3.71
CA VAL A 205 -1.92 -11.58 3.31
C VAL A 205 -2.65 -11.69 1.98
N TRP A 206 -3.73 -10.92 1.78
CA TRP A 206 -4.45 -10.93 0.51
C TRP A 206 -3.60 -10.41 -0.64
N GLY A 207 -2.81 -9.36 -0.39
CA GLY A 207 -1.87 -8.80 -1.37
C GLY A 207 -0.85 -9.84 -1.85
N ILE A 208 -0.12 -10.45 -0.91
CA ILE A 208 0.95 -11.39 -1.25
C ILE A 208 0.41 -12.67 -1.87
N GLN A 209 -0.72 -13.20 -1.38
CA GLN A 209 -1.31 -14.42 -1.92
C GLN A 209 -1.91 -14.22 -3.31
N ARG A 210 -2.31 -13.00 -3.64
CA ARG A 210 -2.76 -12.68 -4.98
C ARG A 210 -1.59 -12.60 -5.98
N LEU A 211 -0.38 -12.28 -5.53
CA LEU A 211 0.83 -12.26 -6.37
C LEU A 211 1.41 -13.66 -6.59
N TYR A 212 1.51 -14.45 -5.50
CA TYR A 212 2.30 -15.68 -5.47
C TYR A 212 1.48 -16.96 -5.21
N GLY A 213 0.20 -16.81 -4.92
CA GLY A 213 -0.67 -17.91 -4.52
C GLY A 213 -0.66 -18.10 -3.01
N CYS A 214 -1.39 -19.11 -2.56
CA CYS A 214 -1.58 -19.44 -1.16
C CYS A 214 -1.11 -20.87 -0.86
N LEU A 215 -1.11 -21.24 0.42
CA LEU A 215 -0.66 -22.54 0.90
C LEU A 215 -1.82 -23.40 1.40
N ASP A 216 -1.71 -24.71 1.20
CA ASP A 216 -2.56 -25.69 1.86
C ASP A 216 -2.22 -25.79 3.35
N LYS A 217 -3.26 -25.76 4.20
CA LYS A 217 -3.12 -25.88 5.66
C LYS A 217 -3.09 -27.32 6.15
N LYS A 218 -3.50 -28.27 5.31
CA LYS A 218 -3.60 -29.70 5.66
C LYS A 218 -2.75 -30.53 4.71
N ARG A 219 -1.98 -31.48 5.26
CA ARG A 219 -1.17 -32.41 4.44
C ARG A 219 -2.00 -33.38 3.59
N VAL A 220 -3.28 -33.55 3.93
CA VAL A 220 -4.23 -34.45 3.25
C VAL A 220 -5.06 -33.76 2.15
N CYS A 221 -4.66 -32.57 1.73
CA CYS A 221 -5.35 -31.84 0.66
C CYS A 221 -5.31 -32.58 -0.69
N ASP A 222 -4.19 -33.26 -1.01
CA ASP A 222 -4.03 -34.06 -2.23
C ASP A 222 -5.09 -35.16 -2.36
N PRO A 223 -5.24 -36.08 -1.39
CA PRO A 223 -6.29 -37.09 -1.42
C PRO A 223 -7.71 -36.50 -1.50
N TRP A 224 -8.01 -35.45 -0.72
CA TRP A 224 -9.34 -34.83 -0.73
C TRP A 224 -9.70 -34.19 -2.08
N ALA A 225 -8.74 -33.52 -2.72
CA ALA A 225 -8.95 -32.95 -4.05
C ALA A 225 -9.24 -34.05 -5.09
N ARG A 226 -8.48 -35.16 -5.09
CA ARG A 226 -8.73 -36.30 -5.99
C ARG A 226 -10.09 -36.97 -5.76
N LEU A 227 -10.58 -36.94 -4.52
CA LEU A 227 -11.93 -37.38 -4.17
C LEU A 227 -13.00 -36.34 -4.53
N GLY A 228 -12.69 -35.28 -5.29
CA GLY A 228 -13.65 -34.28 -5.74
C GLY A 228 -14.25 -33.43 -4.61
N PHE A 229 -13.48 -33.17 -3.55
CA PHE A 229 -13.94 -32.31 -2.44
C PHE A 229 -13.87 -30.82 -2.82
N CYS A 230 -13.08 -30.46 -3.85
CA CYS A 230 -13.00 -29.08 -4.33
C CYS A 230 -14.37 -28.56 -4.75
N GLU A 231 -15.16 -29.37 -5.45
CA GLU A 231 -16.51 -29.04 -5.90
C GLU A 231 -17.53 -29.34 -4.80
N ARG A 232 -17.48 -30.54 -4.20
CA ARG A 232 -18.50 -31.02 -3.24
C ARG A 232 -18.45 -30.32 -1.89
N ARG A 233 -17.28 -29.85 -1.47
CA ARG A 233 -17.07 -29.12 -0.20
C ARG A 233 -16.22 -27.86 -0.42
N LYS A 234 -16.62 -27.04 -1.39
CA LYS A 234 -15.92 -25.81 -1.80
C LYS A 234 -15.50 -24.94 -0.62
N THR A 235 -16.39 -24.62 0.32
CA THR A 235 -16.09 -23.77 1.49
C THR A 235 -15.05 -24.40 2.44
N PHE A 236 -15.15 -25.70 2.68
CA PHE A 236 -14.19 -26.45 3.50
C PHE A 236 -12.80 -26.51 2.84
N MET A 237 -12.75 -26.79 1.54
CA MET A 237 -11.51 -26.85 0.78
C MET A 237 -10.90 -25.46 0.60
N LYS A 238 -11.69 -24.40 0.39
CA LYS A 238 -11.20 -23.01 0.36
C LYS A 238 -10.57 -22.57 1.68
N LYS A 239 -11.03 -23.10 2.81
CA LYS A 239 -10.45 -22.78 4.13
C LYS A 239 -9.16 -23.56 4.43
N ASN A 240 -9.08 -24.82 4.00
CA ASN A 240 -8.04 -25.77 4.44
C ASN A 240 -7.04 -26.17 3.33
N CYS A 241 -7.50 -26.18 2.08
CA CYS A 241 -6.78 -26.66 0.90
C CYS A 241 -6.91 -25.70 -0.30
N PRO A 242 -6.70 -24.38 -0.11
CA PRO A 242 -6.95 -23.42 -1.17
C PRO A 242 -5.93 -23.50 -2.31
N GLN A 243 -4.73 -24.04 -2.09
CA GLN A 243 -3.73 -24.24 -3.13
C GLN A 243 -4.12 -25.41 -4.03
N ARG A 244 -4.50 -26.55 -3.44
CA ARG A 244 -4.78 -27.76 -4.23
C ARG A 244 -6.03 -27.66 -5.10
N CYS A 245 -7.00 -26.85 -4.68
CA CYS A 245 -8.24 -26.61 -5.41
C CYS A 245 -8.24 -25.30 -6.22
N ASP A 246 -7.08 -24.66 -6.38
CA ASP A 246 -6.91 -23.38 -7.12
C ASP A 246 -7.83 -22.24 -6.63
N PHE A 247 -8.13 -22.21 -5.33
CA PHE A 247 -8.93 -21.16 -4.70
C PHE A 247 -8.10 -19.95 -4.27
N CYS A 248 -6.77 -20.01 -4.37
CA CYS A 248 -5.87 -18.92 -3.96
C CYS A 248 -6.15 -17.59 -4.67
N TYR A 249 -6.64 -17.66 -5.90
CA TYR A 249 -6.91 -16.51 -6.75
C TYR A 249 -8.40 -16.22 -6.92
N GLU A 250 -9.29 -16.98 -6.29
CA GLU A 250 -10.70 -16.63 -6.28
C GLU A 250 -10.88 -15.35 -5.45
N PRO A 251 -11.49 -14.29 -6.02
CA PRO A 251 -11.99 -13.19 -5.21
C PRO A 251 -12.85 -13.75 -4.08
N LEU A 252 -12.74 -13.20 -2.87
CA LEU A 252 -13.79 -13.41 -1.85
C LEU A 252 -15.11 -13.16 -2.55
N GLU A 253 -15.99 -14.17 -2.61
CA GLU A 253 -17.24 -14.08 -3.35
C GLU A 253 -17.90 -12.78 -2.94
N VAL A 254 -18.04 -11.91 -3.94
CA VAL A 254 -18.61 -10.58 -3.81
C VAL A 254 -19.98 -10.81 -3.19
N VAL A 255 -20.28 -10.12 -2.09
CA VAL A 255 -21.65 -9.77 -1.76
C VAL A 255 -22.16 -9.00 -2.98
N THR A 256 -22.72 -9.72 -3.94
CA THR A 256 -23.24 -9.20 -5.20
C THR A 256 -24.54 -8.51 -4.88
N THR A 257 -24.42 -7.28 -4.44
CA THR A 257 -25.37 -6.21 -4.73
C THR A 257 -24.57 -4.91 -4.80
N ALA A 258 -23.79 -4.77 -5.88
CA ALA A 258 -23.54 -3.42 -6.38
C ALA A 258 -24.90 -2.91 -6.87
N THR A 259 -25.60 -2.17 -6.02
CA THR A 259 -26.79 -1.43 -6.42
C THR A 259 -26.41 -0.56 -7.61
N PRO A 260 -27.16 -0.61 -8.73
CA PRO A 260 -26.95 0.31 -9.85
C PRO A 260 -26.89 1.75 -9.33
N PRO A 261 -26.01 2.61 -9.86
CA PRO A 261 -26.01 4.02 -9.46
C PRO A 261 -27.41 4.58 -9.67
N ALA A 262 -27.93 5.28 -8.66
CA ALA A 262 -29.26 5.86 -8.69
C ALA A 262 -29.42 6.74 -9.95
N ALA A 263 -30.59 6.69 -10.57
CA ALA A 263 -30.92 7.29 -11.87
C ALA A 263 -30.62 8.80 -12.02
N ASN A 264 -30.24 9.49 -10.93
CA ASN A 264 -29.98 10.93 -10.86
C ASN A 264 -28.49 11.29 -10.69
N THR A 265 -27.57 10.48 -11.21
CA THR A 265 -26.12 10.75 -11.09
C THR A 265 -25.66 11.75 -12.16
N LYS A 266 -25.12 12.91 -11.75
CA LYS A 266 -24.62 13.93 -12.69
C LYS A 266 -23.23 13.56 -13.20
N ILE A 267 -23.09 13.30 -14.50
CA ILE A 267 -21.80 13.03 -15.12
C ILE A 267 -21.08 14.36 -15.39
N LYS A 268 -19.81 14.47 -14.98
CA LYS A 268 -18.97 15.64 -15.22
C LYS A 268 -17.64 15.20 -15.82
N MET A 269 -17.42 15.60 -17.08
CA MET A 269 -16.18 15.40 -17.80
C MET A 269 -15.19 16.51 -17.41
N VAL A 270 -14.03 16.14 -16.88
CA VAL A 270 -13.06 17.08 -16.31
C VAL A 270 -11.68 16.86 -16.91
N PRO A 271 -10.96 17.92 -17.36
CA PRO A 271 -9.57 17.77 -17.77
C PRO A 271 -8.70 17.26 -16.61
N ARG A 272 -7.71 16.43 -16.94
CA ARG A 272 -6.69 15.93 -16.02
C ARG A 272 -6.05 17.09 -15.22
N GLY A 273 -5.79 16.85 -13.93
CA GLY A 273 -5.17 17.79 -13.01
C GLY A 273 -6.08 18.91 -12.49
N LYS A 274 -7.30 19.07 -13.03
CA LYS A 274 -8.22 20.11 -12.53
C LYS A 274 -8.88 19.72 -11.22
N VAL A 275 -8.94 20.66 -10.29
CA VAL A 275 -9.66 20.48 -9.02
C VAL A 275 -11.16 20.63 -9.23
N VAL A 276 -11.92 19.66 -8.76
CA VAL A 276 -13.38 19.65 -8.78
C VAL A 276 -13.90 19.74 -7.36
N GLY A 277 -14.68 20.78 -7.07
CA GLY A 277 -15.38 20.91 -5.80
C GLY A 277 -16.83 20.43 -5.91
N PHE A 278 -17.27 19.66 -4.93
CA PHE A 278 -18.66 19.32 -4.67
C PHE A 278 -19.03 19.89 -3.30
N ARG A 279 -20.24 20.45 -3.23
CA ARG A 279 -20.82 20.94 -1.99
C ARG A 279 -22.08 20.15 -1.72
N CYS A 280 -22.22 19.69 -0.49
CA CYS A 280 -23.37 18.90 -0.09
C CYS A 280 -24.33 19.65 0.87
N GLY A 281 -25.63 19.52 0.60
CA GLY A 281 -26.71 20.11 1.40
C GLY A 281 -27.24 21.45 0.88
N THR A 282 -28.35 21.91 1.45
CA THR A 282 -29.00 23.20 1.12
C THR A 282 -28.62 24.30 2.11
N LYS A 283 -28.81 25.58 1.73
CA LYS A 283 -28.48 26.78 2.53
C LYS A 283 -29.41 27.00 3.75
N SER A 284 -29.85 25.95 4.45
CA SER A 284 -30.69 26.12 5.64
C SER A 284 -29.84 26.29 6.91
N THR A 285 -30.20 27.27 7.74
CA THR A 285 -29.44 27.82 8.87
C THR A 285 -29.77 27.21 10.24
N ARG A 286 -30.75 26.30 10.33
CA ARG A 286 -31.08 25.60 11.58
C ARG A 286 -30.36 24.24 11.64
N SER A 287 -29.20 24.29 12.29
CA SER A 287 -28.22 23.23 12.59
C SER A 287 -27.57 22.51 11.39
N PRO A 288 -26.22 22.38 11.35
CA PRO A 288 -25.54 21.68 10.27
C PRO A 288 -25.86 20.17 10.33
N PRO A 289 -26.41 19.56 9.27
CA PRO A 289 -26.62 18.12 9.25
C PRO A 289 -25.28 17.37 9.22
N LYS A 290 -25.26 16.14 9.75
CA LYS A 290 -24.08 15.27 9.65
C LYS A 290 -23.96 14.79 8.20
N ILE A 291 -22.81 15.01 7.57
CA ILE A 291 -22.57 14.69 6.17
C ILE A 291 -21.60 13.53 6.07
N SER A 292 -21.81 12.66 5.09
CA SER A 292 -20.90 11.57 4.77
C SER A 292 -20.71 11.49 3.26
N TRP A 293 -19.44 11.42 2.86
CA TRP A 293 -19.06 11.30 1.46
C TRP A 293 -18.69 9.87 1.14
N TYR A 294 -19.03 9.44 -0.07
CA TYR A 294 -18.75 8.12 -0.58
C TYR A 294 -18.13 8.23 -1.97
N LYS A 295 -17.15 7.39 -2.29
CA LYS A 295 -16.63 7.16 -3.64
C LYS A 295 -16.94 5.71 -4.02
N ASP A 296 -17.66 5.51 -5.12
CA ASP A 296 -18.02 4.17 -5.64
C ASP A 296 -18.72 3.28 -4.59
N GLY A 297 -19.48 3.90 -3.69
CA GLY A 297 -20.21 3.23 -2.60
C GLY A 297 -19.42 3.04 -1.30
N GLU A 298 -18.13 3.38 -1.27
CA GLU A 298 -17.27 3.28 -0.09
C GLU A 298 -17.12 4.65 0.60
N GLN A 299 -17.21 4.68 1.93
CA GLN A 299 -17.19 5.94 2.68
C GLN A 299 -15.78 6.54 2.69
N ILE A 300 -15.68 7.82 2.34
CA ILE A 300 -14.44 8.59 2.50
C ILE A 300 -14.39 9.01 3.96
N LEU A 301 -13.49 8.40 4.73
CA LEU A 301 -13.38 8.62 6.19
C LEU A 301 -12.42 9.77 6.54
N SER A 302 -11.41 10.02 5.70
CA SER A 302 -10.39 11.05 5.91
C SER A 302 -9.99 11.73 4.60
N SER A 303 -9.48 12.96 4.71
CA SER A 303 -8.86 13.66 3.58
C SER A 303 -7.55 12.99 3.20
N ILE A 304 -7.30 12.85 1.90
CA ILE A 304 -6.04 12.39 1.32
C ILE A 304 -5.33 13.63 0.77
N PRO A 305 -4.25 14.11 1.42
CA PRO A 305 -3.52 15.30 1.00
C PRO A 305 -3.14 15.23 -0.49
N GLY A 306 -3.43 16.30 -1.24
CA GLY A 306 -3.13 16.37 -2.68
C GLY A 306 -4.15 15.71 -3.62
N TYR A 307 -5.07 14.88 -3.13
CA TYR A 307 -5.99 14.11 -3.98
C TYR A 307 -7.46 14.32 -3.66
N ILE A 308 -7.84 14.20 -2.39
CA ILE A 308 -9.23 14.31 -1.91
C ILE A 308 -9.22 15.11 -0.60
N VAL A 309 -9.80 16.31 -0.62
CA VAL A 309 -9.91 17.18 0.55
C VAL A 309 -11.37 17.27 0.97
N MET A 310 -11.69 16.70 2.13
CA MET A 310 -12.96 16.91 2.81
C MET A 310 -12.80 18.03 3.82
N LYS A 311 -13.67 19.04 3.69
CA LYS A 311 -13.78 20.13 4.68
C LYS A 311 -15.26 20.44 4.90
N ASP A 312 -15.75 20.12 6.09
CA ASP A 312 -17.14 20.32 6.50
C ASP A 312 -18.14 19.66 5.53
N ARG A 313 -18.71 20.46 4.62
CA ARG A 313 -19.71 20.05 3.61
C ARG A 313 -19.16 19.92 2.21
N ASP A 314 -17.90 20.29 2.02
CA ASP A 314 -17.24 20.40 0.74
C ASP A 314 -16.28 19.21 0.55
N LEU A 315 -16.35 18.61 -0.64
CA LEU A 315 -15.40 17.61 -1.12
C LEU A 315 -14.68 18.21 -2.33
N ARG A 316 -13.37 18.34 -2.26
CA ARG A 316 -12.54 18.72 -3.41
C ARG A 316 -11.72 17.53 -3.84
N ILE A 317 -11.72 17.23 -5.13
CA ILE A 317 -10.90 16.18 -5.70
C ILE A 317 -10.04 16.75 -6.82
N VAL A 318 -8.86 16.19 -7.06
CA VAL A 318 -8.09 16.45 -8.28
C VAL A 318 -8.52 15.44 -9.33
N ALA A 319 -8.98 15.87 -10.50
CA ALA A 319 -9.37 14.95 -11.57
C ALA A 319 -8.14 14.23 -12.14
N ASN A 320 -8.05 12.94 -11.87
CA ASN A 320 -7.06 12.00 -12.42
C ASN A 320 -7.68 10.59 -12.46
N GLU A 321 -6.96 9.60 -12.95
CA GLU A 321 -7.44 8.22 -13.10
C GLU A 321 -7.85 7.60 -11.77
N PHE A 322 -7.19 8.00 -10.67
CA PHE A 322 -7.46 7.50 -9.32
C PHE A 322 -8.74 8.07 -8.72
N ASN A 323 -9.07 9.31 -9.09
CA ASN A 323 -10.23 10.06 -8.62
C ASN A 323 -11.40 10.03 -9.62
N GLU A 324 -11.32 9.22 -10.67
CA GLU A 324 -12.47 8.86 -11.50
C GLU A 324 -13.43 7.97 -10.69
N GLY A 325 -14.74 8.18 -10.83
CA GLY A 325 -15.74 7.39 -10.10
C GLY A 325 -16.98 8.17 -9.70
N VAL A 326 -17.88 7.50 -8.98
CA VAL A 326 -19.15 8.05 -8.51
C VAL A 326 -19.02 8.54 -7.08
N TYR A 327 -19.01 9.86 -6.92
CA TYR A 327 -19.01 10.52 -5.63
C TYR A 327 -20.44 10.73 -5.18
N THR A 328 -20.81 10.16 -4.04
CA THR A 328 -22.13 10.32 -3.44
C THR A 328 -22.01 11.02 -2.11
N CYS A 329 -22.69 12.15 -1.96
CA CYS A 329 -22.91 12.71 -0.64
C CYS A 329 -24.22 12.18 -0.05
N ARG A 330 -24.20 11.82 1.24
CA ARG A 330 -25.38 11.54 2.05
C ARG A 330 -25.49 12.54 3.20
N VAL A 331 -26.68 13.13 3.33
CA VAL A 331 -27.03 14.05 4.41
C VAL A 331 -27.84 13.29 5.45
N HIS A 332 -27.38 13.32 6.70
CA HIS A 332 -28.03 12.64 7.82
C HIS A 332 -28.69 13.65 8.76
N ARG A 333 -29.95 13.38 9.16
CA ARG A 333 -30.68 14.15 10.17
C ARG A 333 -31.35 13.17 11.15
N ARG A 334 -31.03 13.30 12.44
CA ARG A 334 -31.54 12.40 13.51
C ARG A 334 -31.31 10.90 13.24
N GLY A 335 -30.26 10.55 12.50
CA GLY A 335 -29.91 9.16 12.16
C GLY A 335 -30.31 8.75 10.74
N ASP A 336 -31.35 9.38 10.17
CA ASP A 336 -31.88 9.02 8.86
C ASP A 336 -31.19 9.77 7.71
N ILE A 337 -31.08 9.11 6.55
CA ILE A 337 -30.59 9.71 5.31
C ILE A 337 -31.72 10.54 4.70
N VAL A 338 -31.59 11.86 4.78
CA VAL A 338 -32.62 12.79 4.27
C VAL A 338 -32.38 13.25 2.83
N SER A 339 -31.16 13.10 2.32
CA SER A 339 -30.83 13.45 0.93
C SER A 339 -29.55 12.76 0.50
N ALA A 340 -29.52 12.32 -0.77
CA ALA A 340 -28.32 11.79 -1.41
C ALA A 340 -28.13 12.44 -2.79
N ASN A 341 -26.95 12.99 -3.04
CA ASN A 341 -26.57 13.56 -4.34
C ASN A 341 -25.35 12.84 -4.88
N SER A 342 -25.41 12.41 -6.14
CA SER A 342 -24.34 11.64 -6.79
C SER A 342 -23.79 12.37 -8.01
N TRP A 343 -22.46 12.37 -8.14
CA TRP A 343 -21.72 12.91 -9.27
C TRP A 343 -20.77 11.85 -9.80
N ALA A 344 -20.86 11.54 -11.09
CA ALA A 344 -19.88 10.70 -11.76
C ALA A 344 -18.81 11.58 -12.38
N ILE A 345 -17.58 11.45 -11.92
CA ILE A 345 -16.44 12.17 -12.48
C ILE A 345 -15.78 11.27 -13.49
N ARG A 346 -15.54 11.84 -14.67
CA ARG A 346 -14.86 11.20 -15.79
C ARG A 346 -13.83 12.16 -16.37
N LEU A 347 -12.72 11.63 -16.86
CA LEU A 347 -11.71 12.47 -17.50
C LEU A 347 -12.15 12.85 -18.91
N LYS A 348 -11.92 14.10 -19.32
CA LYS A 348 -12.07 14.47 -20.73
C LYS A 348 -11.03 13.71 -21.56
N PRO A 349 -11.42 13.06 -22.66
CA PRO A 349 -10.46 12.51 -23.61
C PRO A 349 -9.62 13.65 -24.18
N GLU A 350 -8.31 13.44 -24.29
CA GLU A 350 -7.42 14.41 -24.94
C GLU A 350 -7.82 14.53 -26.41
N GLN A 351 -8.17 15.75 -26.84
CA GLN A 351 -8.28 16.03 -28.27
C GLN A 351 -6.88 15.95 -28.84
N ALA A 352 -6.65 14.99 -29.75
CA ALA A 352 -5.44 14.94 -30.55
C ALA A 352 -5.25 16.31 -31.20
N SER A 353 -4.19 17.02 -30.80
CA SER A 353 -3.75 18.20 -31.51
C SER A 353 -3.20 17.71 -32.84
N ASN A 354 -3.94 17.92 -33.94
CA ASN A 354 -3.38 17.80 -35.27
C ASN A 354 -2.20 18.77 -35.35
N SER A 355 -0.98 18.23 -35.38
CA SER A 355 0.25 18.94 -35.74
C SER A 355 1.17 17.93 -36.40
#